data_AF-A0A958HHS7-F1
#
_entry.id   AF-A0A958HHS7-F1
#
_cell.length_a   1.000
_cell.length_b   1.000
_cell.length_c   1.000
_cell.angle_alpha   90.00
_cell.angle_beta   90.00
_cell.angle_gamma   90.00
#
_symmetry.space_group_name_H-M   'P 1'
#
loop_
_entity.id
_entity.type
_entity.pdbx_description
1 polymer ?
#
loop_
_entity_poly.entity_id
_entity_poly.type
_entity_poly.pdbx_seq_one_letter_code
_entity_poly.pdbx_strand_id
1 'polypeptide(L)'
;MPIHDITLTITPSLPVWPGDPPVNLPQPARMDRGDVYNLTRLDISAHTGTHLDAPAHFIAGGAGVETLDLNVLIGPSLVVDTGDADALTADVLASLPIPAGTQRVLFKTRSSELWNRSEDVFVEDFVAVTGDGAQWLVDRGVRLVGVDYLSVA
;
A
#
# COMPACT_ATOMS: atom_id res chain seq x y z
N MET A 1 -23.00 9.64 2.78
CA MET A 1 -22.09 8.69 2.12
C MET A 1 -21.09 8.24 3.18
N PRO A 2 -20.98 6.94 3.50
CA PRO A 2 -20.05 6.46 4.52
C PRO A 2 -18.60 6.60 4.03
N ILE A 3 -17.68 6.81 4.97
CA ILE A 3 -16.24 6.69 4.73
C ILE A 3 -15.85 5.25 5.04
N HIS A 4 -15.13 4.60 4.13
CA HIS A 4 -14.52 3.30 4.34
C HIS A 4 -13.05 3.53 4.69
N ASP A 5 -12.65 3.13 5.89
CA ASP A 5 -11.23 3.08 6.23
C ASP A 5 -10.62 1.83 5.59
N ILE A 6 -9.57 2.03 4.80
CA ILE A 6 -8.82 0.97 4.10
C ILE A 6 -7.35 0.95 4.56
N THR A 7 -7.07 1.56 5.71
CA THR A 7 -5.74 1.69 6.28
C THR A 7 -5.47 0.58 7.29
N LEU A 8 -4.27 -0.01 7.25
CA LEU A 8 -3.82 -0.93 8.28
C LEU A 8 -3.51 -0.19 9.58
N THR A 9 -3.89 -0.77 10.71
CA THR A 9 -3.50 -0.24 12.03
C THR A 9 -2.02 -0.51 12.26
N ILE A 10 -1.25 0.54 12.55
CA ILE A 10 0.18 0.41 12.86
C ILE A 10 0.36 -0.09 14.30
N THR A 11 0.93 -1.28 14.44
CA THR A 11 1.26 -1.91 15.72
C THR A 11 2.68 -2.49 15.66
N PRO A 12 3.33 -2.75 16.82
CA PRO A 12 4.61 -3.46 16.85
C PRO A 12 4.60 -4.87 16.25
N SER A 13 3.42 -5.47 16.08
CA SER A 13 3.24 -6.79 15.47
C SER A 13 2.91 -6.75 13.98
N LEU A 14 2.71 -5.55 13.40
CA LEU A 14 2.41 -5.41 11.98
C LEU A 14 3.60 -5.95 11.16
N PRO A 15 3.37 -6.88 10.21
CA PRO A 15 4.42 -7.34 9.32
C PRO A 15 5.08 -6.17 8.58
N VAL A 16 6.41 -6.22 8.50
CA VAL A 16 7.24 -5.30 7.70
C VAL A 16 7.99 -6.08 6.65
N TRP A 17 8.57 -5.37 5.68
CA TRP A 17 9.41 -5.99 4.66
C TRP A 17 10.58 -6.77 5.29
N PRO A 18 10.97 -7.94 4.76
CA PRO A 18 12.12 -8.69 5.29
C PRO A 18 13.40 -7.85 5.30
N GLY A 19 13.94 -7.60 6.49
CA GLY A 19 15.15 -6.79 6.69
C GLY A 19 14.89 -5.34 7.09
N ASP A 20 13.65 -4.84 6.98
CA ASP A 20 13.29 -3.52 7.48
C ASP A 20 13.25 -3.49 9.02
N PRO A 21 13.47 -2.32 9.64
CA PRO A 21 13.25 -2.14 11.07
C PRO A 21 11.78 -2.44 11.44
N PRO A 22 11.51 -3.16 12.55
CA PRO A 22 10.15 -3.36 13.03
C PRO A 22 9.54 -2.05 13.52
N VAL A 23 8.20 -2.02 13.61
CA VAL A 23 7.48 -0.89 14.21
C VAL A 23 7.86 -0.75 15.69
N ASN A 24 8.45 0.38 16.04
CA ASN A 24 8.85 0.68 17.41
C ASN A 24 8.13 1.94 17.93
N LEU A 25 7.38 1.79 19.01
CA LEU A 25 6.54 2.84 19.59
C LEU A 25 6.91 3.13 21.05
N PRO A 26 8.12 3.62 21.35
CA PRO A 26 8.52 3.91 22.72
C PRO A 26 7.64 5.02 23.30
N GLN A 27 7.38 4.93 24.60
CA GLN A 27 6.57 5.90 25.34
C GLN A 27 7.41 6.58 26.43
N PRO A 28 8.15 7.66 26.11
CA PRO A 28 9.00 8.35 27.08
C PRO A 28 8.24 9.00 28.24
N ALA A 29 6.98 9.38 28.05
CA ALA A 29 6.12 9.91 29.11
C ALA A 29 4.76 9.23 29.09
N ARG A 30 4.26 8.86 30.27
CA ARG A 30 2.93 8.28 30.45
C ARG A 30 2.25 8.82 31.70
N MET A 31 1.02 9.29 31.54
CA MET A 31 0.22 9.81 32.66
C MET A 31 -0.07 8.75 33.72
N ASP A 32 -0.17 7.47 33.33
CA ASP A 32 -0.33 6.36 34.27
C ASP A 32 0.93 6.05 35.09
N ARG A 33 2.08 6.64 34.73
CA ARG A 33 3.33 6.64 35.50
C ARG A 33 3.56 7.94 36.29
N GLY A 34 2.59 8.86 36.26
CA GLY A 34 2.66 10.14 36.99
C GLY A 34 3.17 11.33 36.17
N ASP A 35 3.42 11.16 34.88
CA ASP A 35 3.74 12.28 33.99
C ASP A 35 2.50 13.16 33.73
N VAL A 36 2.70 14.40 33.27
CA VAL A 36 1.59 15.35 33.00
C VAL A 36 0.99 15.22 31.59
N TYR A 37 1.58 14.36 30.74
CA TYR A 37 1.10 14.04 29.39
C TYR A 37 1.53 12.62 28.98
N ASN A 38 0.87 12.08 27.95
CA ASN A 38 1.34 10.89 27.24
C ASN A 38 2.16 11.32 26.02
N LEU A 39 3.33 10.72 25.84
CA LEU A 39 4.18 10.93 24.67
C LEU A 39 4.55 9.58 24.09
N THR A 40 4.24 9.38 22.82
CA THR A 40 4.69 8.24 22.02
C THR A 40 5.61 8.78 20.94
N ARG A 41 6.82 8.20 20.81
CA ARG A 41 7.67 8.40 19.64
C ARG A 41 7.32 7.33 18.62
N LEU A 42 7.21 7.71 17.35
CA LEU A 42 7.04 6.80 16.24
C LEU A 42 8.41 6.57 15.60
N ASP A 43 8.83 5.31 15.53
CA ASP A 43 10.06 4.87 14.88
C ASP A 43 9.67 3.74 13.92
N ILE A 44 9.43 4.11 12.67
CA ILE A 44 8.83 3.27 11.63
C ILE A 44 9.49 3.53 10.27
N SER A 45 9.45 2.53 9.39
CA SER A 45 9.78 2.68 7.97
C SER A 45 8.69 3.49 7.26
N ALA A 46 9.06 4.25 6.22
CA ALA A 46 8.08 4.92 5.35
C ALA A 46 7.20 3.92 4.58
N HIS A 47 7.63 2.66 4.51
CA HIS A 47 6.94 1.56 3.82
C HIS A 47 6.17 0.65 4.80
N THR A 48 5.90 1.12 6.03
CA THR A 48 5.11 0.39 7.03
C THR A 48 3.61 0.55 6.77
N GLY A 49 2.90 -0.58 6.65
CA GLY A 49 1.43 -0.59 6.51
C GLY A 49 0.94 0.02 5.20
N THR A 50 -0.21 0.69 5.23
CA THR A 50 -0.76 1.39 4.06
C THR A 50 0.05 2.66 3.81
N HIS A 51 0.81 2.68 2.70
CA HIS A 51 1.76 3.74 2.38
C HIS A 51 1.76 4.09 0.88
N LEU A 52 2.68 4.97 0.49
CA LEU A 52 2.85 5.47 -0.87
C LEU A 52 4.35 5.53 -1.16
N ASP A 53 4.74 5.13 -2.36
CA ASP A 53 6.11 5.25 -2.85
C ASP A 53 6.32 6.49 -3.72
N ALA A 54 7.39 7.23 -3.43
CA ALA A 54 7.88 8.29 -4.30
C ALA A 54 8.90 7.74 -5.31
N PRO A 55 9.10 8.38 -6.49
CA PRO A 55 10.11 7.96 -7.46
C PRO A 55 11.50 7.74 -6.87
N ALA A 56 11.91 8.55 -5.88
CA ALA A 56 13.18 8.42 -5.18
C ALA A 56 13.41 7.04 -4.54
N HIS A 57 12.36 6.24 -4.29
CA HIS A 57 12.47 4.91 -3.69
C HIS A 57 13.23 3.92 -4.60
N PHE A 58 12.94 3.93 -5.91
CA PHE A 58 13.55 3.00 -6.88
C PHE A 58 14.38 3.70 -7.98
N ILE A 59 14.28 5.03 -8.10
CA ILE A 59 14.98 5.81 -9.14
C ILE A 59 15.98 6.74 -8.47
N ALA A 60 17.27 6.48 -8.70
CA ALA A 60 18.34 7.33 -8.17
C ALA A 60 18.19 8.78 -8.67
N GLY A 61 18.11 9.74 -7.74
CA GLY A 61 17.83 11.14 -8.05
C GLY A 61 16.36 11.43 -8.43
N GLY A 62 15.47 10.44 -8.25
CA GLY A 62 14.03 10.60 -8.42
C GLY A 62 13.44 11.61 -7.43
N ALA A 63 12.24 12.10 -7.77
CA ALA A 63 11.54 13.09 -6.96
C ALA A 63 11.07 12.51 -5.61
N GLY A 64 11.09 13.34 -4.56
CA GLY A 64 10.62 13.00 -3.22
C GLY A 64 9.10 13.08 -3.07
N VAL A 65 8.56 12.53 -1.99
CA VAL A 65 7.12 12.44 -1.72
C VAL A 65 6.45 13.81 -1.64
N GLU A 66 7.16 14.83 -1.19
CA GLU A 66 6.72 16.22 -1.06
C GLU A 66 6.43 16.91 -2.41
N THR A 67 6.87 16.30 -3.52
CA THR A 67 6.71 16.85 -4.87
C THR A 67 5.58 16.21 -5.67
N LEU A 68 4.93 15.17 -5.12
CA LEU A 68 3.88 14.45 -5.82
C LEU A 68 2.64 15.34 -6.02
N ASP A 69 2.07 15.26 -7.22
CA ASP A 69 0.84 15.98 -7.55
C ASP A 69 -0.35 15.39 -6.77
N LEU A 70 -0.89 16.15 -5.82
CA LEU A 70 -2.04 15.75 -5.02
C LEU A 70 -3.28 15.45 -5.88
N ASN A 71 -3.38 16.03 -7.08
CA ASN A 71 -4.46 15.69 -8.00
C ASN A 71 -4.33 14.27 -8.53
N VAL A 72 -3.18 13.60 -8.45
CA VAL A 72 -3.06 12.16 -8.71
C VAL A 72 -3.55 11.36 -7.52
N LEU A 73 -3.28 11.81 -6.30
CA LEU A 73 -3.57 11.08 -5.06
C LEU A 73 -5.03 11.20 -4.60
N ILE A 74 -5.72 12.28 -4.99
CA ILE A 74 -7.09 12.58 -4.55
C ILE A 74 -8.02 12.63 -5.76
N GLY A 75 -9.08 11.82 -5.74
CA GLY A 75 -10.12 11.85 -6.77
C GLY A 75 -10.86 10.52 -6.89
N PRO A 76 -11.74 10.39 -7.90
CA PRO A 76 -12.45 9.15 -8.17
C PRO A 76 -11.46 7.99 -8.40
N SER A 77 -11.75 6.86 -7.77
CA SER A 77 -11.01 5.61 -7.92
C SER A 77 -11.95 4.45 -8.18
N LEU A 78 -11.50 3.50 -8.97
CA LEU A 78 -12.16 2.22 -9.17
C LEU A 78 -11.53 1.18 -8.23
N VAL A 79 -12.35 0.45 -7.48
CA VAL A 79 -11.91 -0.76 -6.78
C VAL A 79 -12.27 -1.95 -7.65
N VAL A 80 -11.30 -2.83 -7.91
CA VAL A 80 -11.48 -4.02 -8.75
C VAL A 80 -11.07 -5.25 -7.97
N ASP A 81 -12.01 -6.19 -7.81
CA ASP A 81 -11.72 -7.51 -7.29
C ASP A 81 -11.11 -8.36 -8.42
N THR A 82 -9.91 -8.90 -8.18
CA THR A 82 -9.17 -9.68 -9.19
C THR A 82 -9.39 -11.19 -9.05
N GLY A 83 -10.22 -11.61 -8.09
CA GLY A 83 -10.44 -13.02 -7.77
C GLY A 83 -9.14 -13.72 -7.37
N ASP A 84 -8.99 -14.97 -7.82
CA ASP A 84 -7.86 -15.85 -7.46
C ASP A 84 -6.65 -15.69 -8.41
N ALA A 85 -6.52 -14.56 -9.11
CA ALA A 85 -5.37 -14.32 -9.97
C ALA A 85 -4.07 -14.29 -9.16
N ASP A 86 -3.05 -15.02 -9.62
CA ASP A 86 -1.73 -15.07 -8.96
C ASP A 86 -0.85 -13.86 -9.27
N ALA A 87 -1.11 -13.17 -10.39
CA ALA A 87 -0.39 -11.97 -10.78
C ALA A 87 -1.29 -11.07 -11.65
N LEU A 88 -1.04 -9.76 -11.61
CA LEU A 88 -1.75 -8.77 -12.42
C LEU A 88 -1.01 -8.56 -13.74
N THR A 89 -1.13 -9.53 -14.65
CA THR A 89 -0.60 -9.48 -16.02
C THR A 89 -1.48 -8.64 -16.95
N ALA A 90 -0.98 -8.29 -18.13
CA ALA A 90 -1.78 -7.57 -19.13
C ALA A 90 -3.07 -8.33 -19.50
N ASP A 91 -3.01 -9.66 -19.62
CA ASP A 91 -4.17 -10.50 -19.95
C ASP A 91 -5.20 -10.53 -18.82
N VAL A 92 -4.75 -10.66 -17.57
CA VAL A 92 -5.63 -10.59 -16.40
C VAL A 92 -6.32 -9.23 -16.38
N LEU A 93 -5.55 -8.14 -16.47
CA LEU A 93 -6.10 -6.78 -16.46
C LEU A 93 -7.06 -6.50 -17.63
N ALA A 94 -6.79 -7.05 -18.81
CA ALA A 94 -7.67 -6.93 -19.98
C ALA A 94 -9.02 -7.65 -19.79
N SER A 95 -9.07 -8.69 -18.95
CA SER A 95 -10.30 -9.41 -18.62
C SER A 95 -11.14 -8.73 -17.54
N LEU A 96 -10.55 -7.81 -16.76
CA LEU A 96 -11.23 -7.12 -15.67
C LEU A 96 -12.10 -5.96 -16.17
N PRO A 97 -13.19 -5.62 -15.45
CA PRO A 97 -14.11 -4.55 -15.84
C PRO A 97 -13.53 -3.16 -15.52
N ILE A 98 -12.43 -2.77 -16.18
CA ILE A 98 -11.76 -1.47 -16.02
C ILE A 98 -12.21 -0.53 -17.15
N PRO A 99 -13.08 0.47 -16.89
CA PRO A 99 -13.55 1.39 -17.91
C PRO A 99 -12.43 2.24 -18.49
N ALA A 100 -12.54 2.60 -19.77
CA ALA A 100 -11.64 3.58 -20.39
C ALA A 100 -11.71 4.92 -19.65
N GLY A 101 -10.55 5.58 -19.47
CA GLY A 101 -10.45 6.84 -18.73
C GLY A 101 -10.31 6.67 -17.21
N THR A 102 -10.21 5.44 -16.70
CA THR A 102 -9.91 5.18 -15.28
C THR A 102 -8.52 5.70 -14.95
N GLN A 103 -8.42 6.68 -14.04
CA GLN A 103 -7.13 7.27 -13.64
C GLN A 103 -6.55 6.67 -12.36
N ARG A 104 -7.38 6.07 -11.51
CA ARG A 104 -6.96 5.48 -10.22
C ARG A 104 -7.65 4.15 -10.06
N VAL A 105 -6.88 3.11 -9.79
CA VAL A 105 -7.40 1.77 -9.57
C VAL A 105 -6.79 1.19 -8.29
N LEU A 106 -7.63 0.60 -7.45
CA LEU A 106 -7.23 -0.17 -6.29
C LEU A 106 -7.60 -1.63 -6.56
N PHE A 107 -6.63 -2.52 -6.52
CA PHE A 107 -6.84 -3.95 -6.71
C PHE A 107 -7.04 -4.63 -5.37
N LYS A 108 -8.20 -5.28 -5.22
CA LYS A 108 -8.45 -6.28 -4.18
C LYS A 108 -8.06 -7.63 -4.77
N THR A 109 -7.01 -8.22 -4.24
CA THR A 109 -6.47 -9.50 -4.69
C THR A 109 -6.69 -10.58 -3.63
N ARG A 110 -6.26 -11.82 -3.90
CA ARG A 110 -6.21 -12.86 -2.86
C ARG A 110 -5.29 -12.51 -1.68
N SER A 111 -4.39 -11.54 -1.84
CA SER A 111 -3.51 -11.08 -0.76
C SER A 111 -4.24 -10.39 0.39
N SER A 112 -5.45 -9.87 0.18
CA SER A 112 -6.31 -9.37 1.26
C SER A 112 -6.47 -10.38 2.41
N GLU A 113 -6.53 -11.69 2.10
CA GLU A 113 -6.71 -12.73 3.12
C GLU A 113 -5.47 -12.91 4.01
N LEU A 114 -4.29 -12.44 3.59
CA LEU A 114 -3.07 -12.49 4.40
C LEU A 114 -3.22 -11.66 5.68
N TRP A 115 -3.96 -10.54 5.61
CA TRP A 115 -4.24 -9.71 6.78
C TRP A 115 -5.20 -10.37 7.79
N ASN A 116 -6.05 -11.30 7.32
CA ASN A 116 -6.99 -12.04 8.18
C ASN A 116 -6.32 -13.20 8.92
N ARG A 117 -5.19 -13.70 8.42
CA ARG A 117 -4.50 -14.88 8.97
C ARG A 117 -3.77 -14.61 10.29
N SER A 118 -3.72 -13.36 10.76
CA SER A 118 -2.99 -12.95 11.97
C SER A 118 -1.54 -13.42 11.97
N GLU A 119 -0.90 -13.39 10.80
CA GLU A 119 0.50 -13.72 10.64
C GLU A 119 1.33 -12.46 10.92
N ASP A 120 2.19 -12.50 11.94
CA ASP A 120 3.12 -11.41 12.27
C ASP A 120 4.37 -11.41 11.37
N VAL A 121 4.30 -12.13 10.24
CA VAL A 121 5.41 -12.33 9.31
C VAL A 121 5.00 -12.01 7.88
N PHE A 122 5.96 -11.47 7.13
CA PHE A 122 5.83 -11.22 5.71
C PHE A 122 5.65 -12.53 4.95
N VAL A 123 4.79 -12.50 3.93
CA VAL A 123 4.49 -13.62 3.04
C VAL A 123 4.92 -13.25 1.63
N GLU A 124 5.87 -14.00 1.06
CA GLU A 124 6.40 -13.74 -0.29
C GLU A 124 5.42 -14.07 -1.42
N ASP A 125 4.46 -14.98 -1.19
CA ASP A 125 3.44 -15.38 -2.18
C ASP A 125 2.23 -14.42 -2.19
N PHE A 126 2.51 -13.14 -2.45
CA PHE A 126 1.51 -12.10 -2.66
C PHE A 126 1.32 -11.79 -4.15
N VAL A 127 0.17 -11.22 -4.49
CA VAL A 127 -0.15 -10.87 -5.88
C VAL A 127 0.54 -9.56 -6.24
N ALA A 128 1.42 -9.63 -7.24
CA ALA A 128 2.18 -8.50 -7.76
C ALA A 128 1.68 -8.05 -9.15
N VAL A 129 2.04 -6.82 -9.53
CA VAL A 129 1.87 -6.29 -10.89
C VAL A 129 3.10 -6.63 -11.71
N THR A 130 2.91 -7.35 -12.82
CA THR A 130 4.02 -7.67 -13.73
C THR A 130 4.36 -6.49 -14.63
N GLY A 131 5.54 -6.51 -15.25
CA GLY A 131 5.99 -5.41 -16.13
C GLY A 131 5.05 -5.14 -17.31
N ASP A 132 4.48 -6.18 -17.92
CA ASP A 132 3.46 -6.05 -18.98
C ASP A 132 2.12 -5.53 -18.45
N GLY A 133 1.72 -5.93 -17.23
CA GLY A 133 0.54 -5.38 -16.57
C GLY A 133 0.69 -3.89 -16.24
N ALA A 134 1.85 -3.48 -15.75
CA ALA A 134 2.18 -2.09 -15.51
C ALA A 134 2.11 -1.26 -16.81
N GLN A 135 2.69 -1.76 -17.91
CA GLN A 135 2.61 -1.10 -19.21
C GLN A 135 1.16 -0.98 -19.70
N TRP A 136 0.35 -2.03 -19.54
CA TRP A 136 -1.07 -2.00 -19.92
C TRP A 136 -1.87 -0.91 -19.19
N LEU A 137 -1.59 -0.69 -17.89
CA LEU A 137 -2.22 0.36 -17.08
C LEU A 137 -1.82 1.76 -17.58
N VAL A 138 -0.52 1.96 -17.84
CA VAL A 138 0.02 3.22 -18.39
C VAL A 138 -0.62 3.55 -19.73
N ASP A 139 -0.71 2.59 -20.64
CA ASP A 139 -1.29 2.77 -21.98
C ASP A 139 -2.77 3.20 -21.95
N ARG A 140 -3.48 2.90 -20.86
CA ARG A 140 -4.88 3.29 -20.63
C ARG A 140 -5.05 4.58 -19.82
N GLY A 141 -3.94 5.23 -19.47
CA GLY A 141 -3.93 6.51 -18.75
C GLY A 141 -4.19 6.38 -17.25
N VAL A 142 -3.98 5.19 -16.67
CA VAL A 142 -3.97 5.02 -15.21
C VAL A 142 -2.75 5.77 -14.65
N ARG A 143 -2.98 6.53 -13.58
CA ARG A 143 -2.01 7.41 -12.92
C ARG A 143 -1.67 6.96 -11.51
N LEU A 144 -2.55 6.20 -10.88
CA LEU A 144 -2.39 5.65 -9.53
C LEU A 144 -2.87 4.20 -9.52
N VAL A 145 -2.03 3.33 -8.96
CA VAL A 145 -2.34 1.92 -8.70
C VAL A 145 -2.18 1.71 -7.20
N GLY A 146 -3.20 1.14 -6.56
CA GLY A 146 -3.10 0.60 -5.21
C GLY A 146 -3.24 -0.91 -5.25
N VAL A 147 -2.45 -1.59 -4.43
CA VAL A 147 -2.53 -3.02 -4.17
C VAL A 147 -2.81 -3.23 -2.69
N ASP A 148 -3.25 -4.41 -2.32
CA ASP A 148 -3.68 -4.76 -0.96
C ASP A 148 -2.63 -5.58 -0.19
N TYR A 149 -1.36 -5.45 -0.56
CA TYR A 149 -0.22 -6.00 0.19
C TYR A 149 0.95 -5.01 0.27
N LEU A 150 2.06 -5.40 0.90
CA LEU A 150 3.17 -4.50 1.25
C LEU A 150 4.03 -4.04 0.05
N SER A 151 3.90 -4.66 -1.12
CA SER A 151 4.63 -4.27 -2.33
C SER A 151 3.79 -4.50 -3.59
N VAL A 152 4.15 -3.79 -4.66
CA VAL A 152 3.60 -3.96 -6.01
C VAL A 152 4.36 -5.00 -6.84
N ALA A 153 5.57 -5.39 -6.42
CA ALA A 153 6.50 -6.28 -7.12
C ALA A 153 7.41 -7.07 -6.18
#